data_AF-A0A221JY48-F1
#
_entry.id   AF-A0A221JY48-F1
#
_cell.length_a   1.000
_cell.length_b   1.000
_cell.length_c   1.000
_cell.angle_alpha   90.00
_cell.angle_beta   90.00
_cell.angle_gamma   90.00
#
_symmetry.space_group_name_H-M   'P 1'
#
loop_
_entity.id
_entity.type
_entity.pdbx_description
1 polymer ?
#
loop_
_entity_poly.entity_id
_entity_poly.type
_entity_poly.pdbx_seq_one_letter_code
_entity_poly.pdbx_strand_id
1 'polypeptide(L)'
;MFQSFSFSDYVSWLDDAEAPRTPRHDMGKQLADWVCDENGEVVITEILRQERLSSDLTALKDRYRLKINVPKTQVNAFSRGKDFRSYYSDNDISAIAKRHQRDLELFGYAFE
;
A
#
# COMPACT_ATOMS: atom_id res chain seq x y z
N MET A 1 -7.79 12.17 23.47
CA MET A 1 -6.80 13.16 23.02
C MET A 1 -6.36 12.71 21.64
N PHE A 2 -6.72 13.44 20.58
CA PHE A 2 -6.26 13.11 19.22
C PHE A 2 -4.89 13.73 19.05
N GLN A 3 -3.87 12.92 18.72
CA GLN A 3 -2.56 13.42 18.34
C GLN A 3 -2.63 13.88 16.87
N SER A 4 -2.03 15.03 16.59
CA SER A 4 -1.84 15.52 15.22
C SER A 4 -0.39 15.25 14.84
N PHE A 5 -0.18 14.47 13.79
CA PHE A 5 1.13 14.20 13.25
C PHE A 5 1.28 14.83 11.87
N SER A 6 2.47 15.35 11.56
CA SER A 6 2.88 15.43 10.16
C SER A 6 3.07 14.01 9.60
N PHE A 7 3.19 13.88 8.27
CA PHE A 7 3.51 12.57 7.70
C PHE A 7 4.82 12.00 8.25
N SER A 8 5.85 12.83 8.36
CA SER A 8 7.17 12.42 8.88
C SER A 8 7.12 11.99 10.34
N ASP A 9 6.37 12.72 11.18
CA ASP A 9 6.16 12.34 12.58
C ASP A 9 5.42 11.01 12.69
N TYR A 10 4.44 10.78 11.80
CA TYR A 10 3.68 9.55 11.78
C TYR A 10 4.55 8.34 11.39
N VAL A 11 5.39 8.47 10.36
CA VAL A 11 6.33 7.40 9.98
C VAL A 11 7.30 7.10 11.11
N SER A 12 7.85 8.14 11.75
CA SER A 12 8.74 7.98 12.89
C SER A 12 8.05 7.28 14.08
N TRP A 13 6.81 7.65 14.37
CA TRP A 13 5.99 7.03 15.42
C TRP A 13 5.70 5.55 15.15
N LEU A 14 5.54 5.15 13.88
CA LEU A 14 5.34 3.74 13.51
C LEU A 14 6.56 2.85 13.78
N ASP A 15 7.76 3.42 13.82
CA ASP A 15 9.02 2.73 14.12
C ASP A 15 9.42 2.81 15.61
N ASP A 16 8.79 3.69 16.39
CA ASP A 16 9.07 3.85 17.82
C ASP A 16 8.55 2.65 18.63
N ALA A 17 9.47 1.90 19.24
CA ALA A 17 9.18 0.71 20.04
C ALA A 17 8.37 1.02 21.31
N GLU A 18 8.50 2.24 21.85
CA GLU A 18 7.83 2.69 23.07
C GLU A 18 6.47 3.34 22.78
N ALA A 19 6.14 3.56 21.49
CA ALA A 19 4.88 4.15 21.10
C ALA A 19 3.68 3.30 21.58
N PRO A 20 2.62 3.93 22.11
CA PRO A 20 1.40 3.23 22.51
C PRO A 20 0.79 2.48 21.32
N ARG A 21 0.60 1.16 21.46
CA ARG A 21 0.09 0.29 20.40
C ARG A 21 -1.15 -0.47 20.84
N THR A 22 -2.03 -0.78 19.89
CA THR A 22 -3.10 -1.74 20.16
C THR A 22 -2.50 -3.15 20.33
N PRO A 23 -3.13 -4.03 21.12
CA PRO A 23 -2.60 -5.40 21.32
C PRO A 23 -2.42 -6.20 20.02
N ARG A 24 -3.21 -5.91 18.99
CA ARG A 24 -3.12 -6.56 17.67
C ARG A 24 -2.02 -5.99 16.77
N HIS A 25 -1.51 -4.81 17.13
CA HIS A 25 -0.49 -4.07 16.40
C HIS A 25 -0.77 -3.90 14.89
N ASP A 26 -2.05 -3.72 14.54
CA ASP A 26 -2.47 -3.72 13.13
C ASP A 26 -1.84 -2.58 12.31
N MET A 27 -1.54 -1.43 12.91
CA MET A 27 -0.86 -0.30 12.24
C MET A 27 0.60 -0.59 11.88
N GLY A 28 1.21 -1.60 12.51
CA GLY A 28 2.57 -2.04 12.19
C GLY A 28 2.66 -3.01 11.02
N LYS A 29 1.53 -3.63 10.64
CA LYS A 29 1.48 -4.68 9.62
C LYS A 29 1.67 -4.11 8.22
N GLN A 30 2.27 -4.93 7.36
CA GLN A 30 2.53 -4.67 5.95
C GLN A 30 1.65 -5.55 5.06
N LEU A 31 1.62 -5.30 3.75
CA LEU A 31 0.77 -6.07 2.83
C LEU A 31 1.13 -7.55 2.85
N ALA A 32 2.43 -7.89 2.91
CA ALA A 32 2.89 -9.27 3.00
C ALA A 32 2.32 -10.02 4.21
N ASP A 33 2.01 -9.33 5.32
CA ASP A 33 1.43 -9.96 6.53
C ASP A 33 -0.04 -10.41 6.34
N TRP A 34 -0.69 -9.97 5.26
CA TRP A 34 -2.07 -10.31 4.94
C TRP A 34 -2.20 -11.31 3.80
N VAL A 35 -1.19 -11.38 2.92
CA VAL A 35 -1.27 -12.16 1.67
C VAL A 35 -0.27 -13.30 1.60
N CYS A 36 0.67 -13.38 2.53
CA CYS A 36 1.64 -14.48 2.60
C CYS A 36 1.30 -15.48 3.70
N ASP A 37 1.76 -16.72 3.54
CA ASP A 37 1.78 -17.72 4.61
C ASP A 37 2.95 -17.49 5.58
N GLU A 38 3.12 -18.43 6.51
CA GLU A 38 4.19 -18.44 7.51
C GLU A 38 5.60 -18.57 6.90
N ASN A 39 5.71 -19.06 5.65
CA ASN A 39 6.98 -19.18 4.94
C ASN A 39 7.31 -17.92 4.12
N GLY A 40 6.39 -16.95 4.04
CA GLY A 40 6.54 -15.75 3.23
C GLY A 40 6.09 -15.91 1.79
N GLU A 41 5.44 -17.02 1.45
CA GLU A 41 4.92 -17.27 0.10
C GLU A 41 3.54 -16.66 -0.07
N VAL A 42 3.30 -15.97 -1.19
CA VAL A 42 2.00 -15.36 -1.49
C VAL A 42 0.96 -16.45 -1.74
N VAL A 43 -0.08 -16.50 -0.89
CA VAL A 43 -1.17 -17.49 -0.96
C VAL A 43 -2.42 -16.99 -1.67
N ILE A 44 -2.37 -15.78 -2.23
CA ILE A 44 -3.47 -15.17 -2.97
C ILE A 44 -3.31 -15.44 -4.48
N THR A 45 -4.39 -15.86 -5.13
CA THR A 45 -4.38 -16.17 -6.57
C THR A 45 -4.16 -14.94 -7.45
N GLU A 46 -4.72 -13.79 -7.06
CA GLU A 46 -4.72 -12.56 -7.87
C GLU A 46 -4.48 -11.34 -6.99
N ILE A 47 -3.43 -10.57 -7.30
CA ILE A 47 -3.15 -9.26 -6.68
C ILE A 47 -3.22 -8.22 -7.80
N LEU A 48 -4.20 -7.33 -7.72
CA LEU A 48 -4.43 -6.29 -8.72
C LEU A 48 -3.77 -4.97 -8.30
N ARG A 49 -3.39 -4.16 -9.27
CA ARG A 49 -2.66 -2.91 -9.04
C ARG A 49 -3.55 -1.69 -9.22
N GLN A 50 -3.51 -0.76 -8.28
CA GLN A 50 -4.36 0.43 -8.30
C GLN A 50 -4.09 1.30 -9.54
N GLU A 51 -2.84 1.38 -9.98
CA GLU A 51 -2.36 2.17 -11.10
C GLU A 51 -2.96 1.72 -12.44
N ARG A 52 -3.40 0.46 -12.53
CA ARG A 52 -4.00 -0.15 -13.72
C ARG A 52 -5.28 -0.94 -13.38
N LEU A 53 -5.99 -0.50 -12.34
CA LEU A 53 -7.08 -1.28 -11.74
C LEU A 53 -8.18 -1.64 -12.74
N SER A 54 -8.56 -0.72 -13.62
CA SER A 54 -9.63 -0.97 -14.61
C SER A 54 -9.26 -2.09 -15.60
N SER A 55 -8.01 -2.13 -16.08
CA SER A 55 -7.56 -3.22 -16.96
C SER A 55 -7.42 -4.53 -16.21
N ASP A 56 -6.87 -4.49 -14.99
CA ASP A 56 -6.70 -5.66 -14.14
C ASP A 56 -8.06 -6.28 -13.78
N LEU A 57 -9.08 -5.48 -13.43
CA LEU A 57 -10.44 -5.93 -13.17
C LEU A 57 -11.13 -6.52 -14.41
N THR A 58 -10.88 -5.94 -15.59
CA THR A 58 -11.42 -6.46 -16.85
C THR A 58 -10.81 -7.83 -17.16
N ALA A 59 -9.50 -7.97 -17.03
CA ALA A 59 -8.81 -9.24 -17.21
C ALA A 59 -9.30 -10.30 -16.20
N LEU A 60 -9.47 -9.92 -14.93
CA LEU A 60 -10.00 -10.79 -13.87
C LEU A 60 -11.44 -11.25 -14.21
N LYS A 61 -12.29 -10.31 -14.62
CA LYS A 61 -13.67 -10.59 -15.03
C LYS A 61 -13.72 -11.63 -16.14
N ASP A 62 -12.92 -11.47 -17.18
CA ASP A 62 -12.92 -12.35 -18.34
C ASP A 62 -12.35 -13.74 -17.99
N ARG A 63 -11.26 -13.78 -17.20
CA ARG A 63 -10.61 -15.02 -16.73
C ARG A 63 -11.58 -15.89 -15.93
N TYR A 64 -12.31 -15.31 -14.98
CA TYR A 64 -13.20 -16.05 -14.08
C TYR A 64 -14.68 -15.98 -14.46
N ARG A 65 -15.02 -15.37 -15.61
CA ARG A 65 -16.40 -15.17 -16.10
C ARG A 65 -17.29 -14.50 -15.06
N LEU A 66 -16.75 -13.50 -14.36
CA LEU A 66 -17.43 -12.81 -13.28
C LEU A 66 -18.56 -11.93 -13.81
N LYS A 67 -19.69 -11.89 -13.09
CA LYS A 67 -20.82 -11.00 -13.39
C LYS A 67 -20.64 -9.64 -12.73
N ILE A 68 -19.52 -8.98 -13.00
CA ILE A 68 -19.20 -7.64 -12.50
C ILE A 68 -19.23 -6.61 -13.62
N ASN A 69 -19.63 -5.38 -13.27
CA ASN A 69 -19.51 -4.23 -14.14
C ASN A 69 -18.21 -3.48 -13.80
N VAL A 70 -17.28 -3.42 -14.75
CA VAL A 70 -16.03 -2.66 -14.57
C VAL A 70 -16.25 -1.27 -15.15
N PRO A 71 -16.12 -0.19 -14.34
CA PRO A 71 -16.24 1.17 -14.84
C PRO A 71 -15.24 1.43 -15.97
N LYS A 72 -15.71 2.07 -17.06
CA LYS A 72 -14.85 2.45 -18.20
C LYS A 72 -13.85 3.55 -17.84
N THR A 73 -14.16 4.35 -16.83
CA THR A 73 -13.33 5.44 -16.32
C THR A 73 -13.14 5.29 -14.82
N GLN A 74 -12.04 5.85 -14.32
CA GLN A 74 -11.76 5.85 -12.90
C GLN A 74 -12.78 6.74 -12.17
N VAL A 75 -13.56 6.13 -11.25
CA VAL A 75 -14.67 6.81 -10.56
C VAL A 75 -14.17 7.84 -9.55
N ASN A 76 -13.09 7.53 -8.84
CA ASN A 76 -12.44 8.41 -7.86
C ASN A 76 -11.10 8.92 -8.39
N ALA A 77 -11.09 9.45 -9.61
CA ALA A 77 -9.90 10.07 -10.18
C ALA A 77 -9.59 11.35 -9.39
N PHE A 78 -8.56 11.30 -8.56
CA PHE A 78 -8.11 12.47 -7.83
C PHE A 78 -7.23 13.32 -8.77
N SER A 79 -7.75 14.45 -9.22
CA SER A 79 -6.98 15.51 -9.88
C SER A 79 -6.33 16.39 -8.80
N ARG A 80 -5.10 16.08 -8.36
CA ARG A 80 -4.26 17.08 -7.67
C ARG A 80 -3.54 17.84 -8.75
N GLY A 81 -3.55 19.17 -8.68
CA GLY A 81 -2.69 20.00 -9.53
C GLY A 81 -1.18 19.86 -9.23
N LYS A 82 -0.80 18.91 -8.35
CA LYS A 82 0.57 18.65 -7.91
C LYS A 82 0.79 17.14 -7.82
N ASP A 83 1.94 16.66 -8.30
CA ASP A 83 2.36 15.26 -8.16
C ASP A 83 2.41 14.90 -6.66
N PHE A 84 1.86 13.73 -6.30
CA PHE A 84 1.86 13.27 -4.91
C PHE A 84 3.27 13.08 -4.34
N ARG A 85 4.26 12.79 -5.19
CA ARG A 85 5.67 12.65 -4.80
C ARG A 85 6.19 13.90 -4.08
N SER A 86 5.67 15.07 -4.46
CA SER A 86 6.06 16.35 -3.87
C SER A 86 5.55 16.59 -2.44
N TYR A 87 4.82 15.65 -1.85
CA TYR A 87 4.46 15.66 -0.44
C TYR A 87 5.50 14.98 0.46
N TYR A 88 6.45 14.26 -0.12
CA TYR A 88 7.49 13.54 0.60
C TYR A 88 8.81 14.30 0.54
N SER A 89 9.54 14.32 1.65
CA SER A 89 10.96 14.68 1.66
C SER A 89 11.85 13.47 1.37
N ASP A 90 13.11 13.69 1.03
CA ASP A 90 14.09 12.61 0.82
C ASP A 90 14.25 11.71 2.05
N ASN A 91 14.12 12.31 3.24
CA ASN A 91 14.13 11.58 4.51
C ASN A 91 12.91 10.66 4.65
N ASP A 92 11.72 11.14 4.24
CA ASP A 92 10.50 10.33 4.28
C ASP A 92 10.60 9.15 3.31
N ILE A 93 11.12 9.38 2.10
CA ILE A 93 11.34 8.34 1.10
C ILE A 93 12.27 7.26 1.66
N SER A 94 13.40 7.67 2.26
CA SER A 94 14.37 6.74 2.84
C SER A 94 13.77 5.92 3.99
N ALA A 95 13.00 6.55 4.88
CA ALA A 95 12.34 5.88 5.99
C ALA A 95 11.30 4.86 5.49
N ILE A 96 10.46 5.25 4.54
CA ILE A 96 9.45 4.37 3.94
C ILE A 96 10.12 3.22 3.17
N ALA A 97 11.17 3.50 2.39
CA ALA A 97 11.90 2.47 1.63
C ALA A 97 12.47 1.40 2.55
N LYS A 98 13.09 1.82 3.67
CA LYS A 98 13.59 0.89 4.69
C LYS A 98 12.46 0.11 5.33
N ARG A 99 11.39 0.78 5.76
CA ARG A 99 10.26 0.14 6.44
C ARG A 99 9.59 -0.91 5.55
N HIS A 100 9.32 -0.56 4.31
CA HIS A 100 8.56 -1.38 3.36
C HIS A 100 9.43 -2.23 2.44
N GLN A 101 10.72 -2.41 2.74
CA GLN A 101 11.66 -3.13 1.87
C GLN A 101 11.11 -4.51 1.44
N ARG A 102 10.55 -5.28 2.38
CA ARG A 102 9.95 -6.60 2.11
C ARG A 102 8.81 -6.51 1.08
N ASP A 103 7.87 -5.60 1.27
CA ASP A 103 6.75 -5.40 0.35
C ASP A 103 7.23 -4.88 -1.01
N LEU A 104 8.20 -3.95 -1.03
CA LEU A 104 8.77 -3.41 -2.27
C LEU A 104 9.41 -4.50 -3.11
N GLU A 105 10.22 -5.37 -2.50
CA GLU A 105 10.83 -6.52 -3.17
C GLU A 105 9.77 -7.51 -3.64
N LEU A 106 8.81 -7.88 -2.77
CA LEU A 106 7.78 -8.87 -3.08
C LEU A 106 6.87 -8.45 -4.24
N PHE A 107 6.50 -7.17 -4.29
CA PHE A 107 5.58 -6.63 -5.29
C PHE A 107 6.27 -5.90 -6.44
N GLY A 108 7.60 -5.87 -6.47
CA GLY A 108 8.41 -5.27 -7.53
C GLY A 108 8.24 -3.76 -7.65
N TYR A 109 8.17 -3.06 -6.51
CA TYR A 109 8.15 -1.59 -6.44
C TYR A 109 9.53 -1.04 -6.07
N ALA A 110 9.82 0.16 -6.53
CA ALA A 110 11.00 0.93 -6.17
C ALA A 110 10.64 2.42 -6.08
N PHE A 111 11.42 3.17 -5.31
CA PHE A 111 11.41 4.63 -5.37
C PHE A 111 12.31 5.06 -6.54
N GLU A 112 11.80 5.97 -7.37
CA GLU A 112 12.52 6.64 -8.47
C GLU A 112 13.30 7.87 -7.96
#